data_AF-A0A7C4JGW4-F1
#
_entry.id   AF-A0A7C4JGW4-F1
#
_cell.length_a   1.000
_cell.length_b   1.000
_cell.length_c   1.000
_cell.angle_alpha   90.00
_cell.angle_beta   90.00
_cell.angle_gamma   90.00
#
_symmetry.space_group_name_H-M   'P 1'
#
loop_
_entity.id
_entity.type
_entity.pdbx_description
1 polymer ?
#
loop_
_entity_poly.entity_id
_entity_poly.type
_entity_poly.pdbx_seq_one_letter_code
_entity_poly.pdbx_strand_id
1 'polypeptide(L)'
;MLFYGWEKRCLDEKGRLKLPKSIRQRLGPEVVIIKKGKKLFIYPGWYKAIFKPSRIFLGIFDKEGRIKFPLRLIKDFIGKWIILKGRGEYIEISPRNKVNYSEIRVKEAWALHKKGLSVICDADKKEIFLKL
;
A
#
# COMPACT_ATOMS: atom_id res chain seq x y z
N MET A 1 7.94 1.59 13.80
CA MET A 1 6.90 2.44 13.15
C MET A 1 5.99 1.54 12.33
N LEU A 2 4.66 1.79 12.27
CA LEU A 2 3.61 0.91 11.67
C LEU A 2 2.82 1.68 10.57
N PHE A 3 2.46 1.04 9.45
CA PHE A 3 1.77 1.65 8.31
C PHE A 3 0.28 1.58 8.59
N TYR A 4 -0.37 2.70 8.90
CA TYR A 4 -1.82 2.72 9.05
C TYR A 4 -2.41 3.82 8.18
N GLY A 5 -3.58 3.56 7.63
CA GLY A 5 -4.23 4.50 6.74
C GLY A 5 -4.31 4.02 5.29
N TRP A 6 -5.24 4.62 4.56
CA TRP A 6 -5.67 4.16 3.25
C TRP A 6 -5.59 5.26 2.21
N GLU A 7 -5.21 4.88 1.00
CA GLU A 7 -5.04 5.82 -0.10
C GLU A 7 -5.57 5.21 -1.41
N LYS A 8 -6.32 6.01 -2.15
CA LYS A 8 -6.77 5.68 -3.51
C LYS A 8 -5.69 6.12 -4.50
N ARG A 9 -5.21 5.18 -5.31
CA ARG A 9 -4.24 5.45 -6.39
C ARG A 9 -4.60 4.71 -7.67
N CYS A 10 -3.98 5.09 -8.77
CA CYS A 10 -3.99 4.33 -10.01
C CYS A 10 -2.57 3.82 -10.28
N LEU A 11 -2.48 2.68 -10.95
CA LEU A 11 -1.23 2.29 -11.61
C LEU A 11 -1.07 3.15 -12.85
N ASP A 12 0.17 3.51 -13.20
CA ASP A 12 0.40 4.13 -14.50
C ASP A 12 0.24 3.12 -15.66
N GLU A 13 0.30 3.62 -16.89
CA GLU A 13 0.15 2.83 -18.12
C GLU A 13 1.16 1.68 -18.24
N LYS A 14 2.31 1.81 -17.55
CA LYS A 14 3.37 0.79 -17.51
C LYS A 14 3.21 -0.16 -16.32
N GLY A 15 2.12 -0.05 -15.57
CA GLY A 15 1.84 -0.88 -14.41
C GLY A 15 2.70 -0.53 -13.21
N ARG A 16 3.11 0.73 -13.06
CA ARG A 16 3.94 1.19 -11.95
C ARG A 16 3.10 1.93 -10.91
N LEU A 17 3.44 1.74 -9.64
CA LEU A 17 2.82 2.46 -8.51
C LEU A 17 3.81 3.44 -7.91
N LYS A 18 3.44 4.72 -7.87
CA LYS A 18 4.20 5.73 -7.11
C LYS A 18 3.76 5.71 -5.65
N LEU A 19 4.71 5.50 -4.74
CA LEU A 19 4.46 5.55 -3.29
C LEU A 19 5.00 6.86 -2.67
N PRO A 20 4.30 7.42 -1.66
CA PRO A 20 4.80 8.53 -0.86
C PRO A 20 6.22 8.29 -0.32
N LYS A 21 7.01 9.37 -0.20
CA LYS A 21 8.42 9.30 0.26
C LYS A 21 8.53 8.60 1.63
N SER A 22 7.66 8.94 2.57
CA SER A 22 7.61 8.33 3.91
C SER A 22 7.39 6.82 3.88
N ILE A 23 6.52 6.36 2.96
CA ILE A 23 6.26 4.93 2.76
C ILE A 23 7.49 4.22 2.18
N ARG A 24 8.12 4.83 1.17
CA ARG A 24 9.32 4.26 0.53
C ARG A 24 10.50 4.15 1.47
N GLN A 25 10.78 5.20 2.24
CA GLN A 25 11.86 5.20 3.23
C GLN A 25 11.73 4.04 4.21
N ARG A 26 10.50 3.66 4.53
CA ARG A 26 10.22 2.62 5.51
C ARG A 26 10.14 1.21 4.93
N LEU A 27 9.70 1.07 3.68
CA LEU A 27 9.82 -0.19 2.94
C LEU A 27 11.28 -0.52 2.60
N GLY A 28 12.12 0.50 2.46
CA GLY A 28 13.51 0.37 2.06
C GLY A 28 13.68 0.38 0.54
N PRO A 29 14.92 0.15 0.05
CA PRO A 29 15.24 0.22 -1.38
C PRO A 29 14.66 -0.95 -2.19
N GLU A 30 14.51 -2.11 -1.55
CA GLU A 30 13.98 -3.35 -2.10
C GLU A 30 12.69 -3.72 -1.35
N VAL A 31 11.72 -4.28 -2.06
CA VAL A 31 10.49 -4.78 -1.47
C VAL A 31 10.15 -6.18 -1.98
N VAL A 32 9.41 -6.90 -1.14
CA VAL A 32 8.82 -8.19 -1.46
C VAL A 32 7.35 -7.99 -1.78
N ILE A 33 6.94 -8.44 -2.96
CA ILE A 33 5.57 -8.38 -3.45
C ILE A 33 4.99 -9.80 -3.47
N ILE A 34 3.81 -9.97 -2.89
CA ILE A 34 3.08 -11.24 -2.83
C ILE A 34 1.69 -11.04 -3.39
N LYS A 35 1.22 -11.97 -4.21
CA LYS A 35 -0.19 -12.04 -4.63
C LYS A 35 -0.91 -13.11 -3.82
N LYS A 36 -2.03 -12.73 -3.19
CA LYS A 36 -2.93 -13.67 -2.50
C LYS A 36 -4.36 -13.39 -2.99
N GLY A 37 -4.88 -14.31 -3.80
CA GLY A 37 -6.16 -14.11 -4.50
C GLY A 37 -6.12 -12.86 -5.38
N LYS A 38 -7.12 -11.99 -5.21
CA LYS A 38 -7.26 -10.72 -5.97
C LYS A 38 -6.49 -9.53 -5.35
N LYS A 39 -5.64 -9.76 -4.36
CA LYS A 39 -4.91 -8.70 -3.64
C LYS A 39 -3.40 -8.84 -3.82
N LEU A 40 -2.69 -7.72 -3.78
CA LEU A 40 -1.24 -7.68 -3.71
C LEU A 40 -0.80 -7.17 -2.34
N PHE A 41 0.36 -7.61 -1.88
CA PHE A 41 0.93 -7.24 -0.59
C PHE A 41 2.36 -6.81 -0.83
N ILE A 42 2.76 -5.65 -0.32
CA ILE A 42 4.13 -5.13 -0.40
C ILE A 42 4.72 -5.13 1.01
N TYR A 43 5.79 -5.88 1.18
CA TYR A 43 6.60 -5.97 2.39
C TYR A 43 7.98 -5.36 2.15
N PRO A 44 8.67 -4.90 3.21
CA PRO A 44 10.10 -4.60 3.13
C PRO A 44 10.93 -5.78 2.58
N GLY A 45 12.03 -5.48 1.90
CA GLY A 45 12.90 -6.47 1.25
C GLY A 45 13.41 -7.59 2.18
N TRP A 46 13.62 -7.27 3.46
CA TRP A 46 14.10 -8.24 4.47
C TRP A 46 13.09 -9.36 4.79
N TYR A 47 11.82 -9.24 4.38
CA TYR A 47 10.85 -10.33 4.48
C TYR A 47 11.12 -11.49 3.51
N LYS A 48 12.08 -11.35 2.57
CA LYS A 48 12.44 -12.43 1.64
C LYS A 48 12.88 -13.72 2.33
N ALA A 49 13.46 -13.62 3.54
CA ALA A 49 13.86 -14.77 4.35
C ALA A 49 12.67 -15.50 5.00
N ILE A 50 11.51 -14.83 5.11
CA ILE A 50 10.32 -15.35 5.79
C ILE A 50 9.41 -16.09 4.82
N PHE A 51 9.37 -15.66 3.55
CA PHE A 51 8.46 -16.19 2.55
C PHE A 51 9.13 -17.21 1.62
N LYS A 52 8.36 -18.21 1.17
CA LYS A 52 8.83 -19.18 0.17
C LYS A 52 9.21 -18.46 -1.14
N PRO A 53 10.43 -18.68 -1.68
CA PRO A 53 10.90 -17.99 -2.89
C PRO A 53 9.96 -18.09 -4.10
N SER A 54 9.27 -19.23 -4.26
CA SER A 54 8.31 -19.46 -5.35
C SER A 54 7.04 -18.59 -5.29
N ARG A 55 6.81 -17.90 -4.17
CA ARG A 55 5.61 -17.07 -3.93
C ARG A 55 5.91 -15.58 -3.87
N ILE A 56 7.16 -15.17 -4.01
CA ILE A 56 7.57 -13.78 -3.92
C ILE A 56 7.98 -13.22 -5.27
N PHE A 57 7.83 -11.90 -5.37
CA PHE A 57 8.37 -11.09 -6.42
C PHE A 57 9.17 -9.98 -5.79
N LEU A 58 10.35 -9.71 -6.32
CA LEU A 58 11.16 -8.61 -5.86
C LEU A 58 10.83 -7.37 -6.69
N GLY A 59 10.78 -6.23 -6.02
CA GLY A 59 10.64 -4.94 -6.68
C GLY A 59 11.60 -3.92 -6.09
N ILE A 60 12.07 -3.02 -6.95
CA ILE A 60 12.98 -1.94 -6.60
C ILE A 60 12.31 -0.63 -7.00
N PHE A 61 12.48 0.41 -6.18
CA PHE A 61 11.99 1.74 -6.51
C PHE A 61 12.89 2.38 -7.57
N ASP A 62 12.28 2.94 -8.61
CA ASP A 62 12.99 3.80 -9.56
C ASP A 62 13.34 5.17 -8.94
N LYS A 63 14.07 6.01 -9.71
CA LYS A 63 14.46 7.36 -9.29
C LYS A 63 13.28 8.26 -8.91
N GLU A 64 12.09 7.98 -9.43
CA GLU A 64 10.86 8.73 -9.13
C GLU A 64 10.06 8.13 -7.96
N GLY A 65 10.54 7.05 -7.35
CA GLY A 65 9.85 6.36 -6.27
C GLY A 65 8.68 5.50 -6.75
N ARG A 66 8.74 5.01 -7.99
CA ARG A 66 7.75 4.07 -8.53
C ARG A 66 8.26 2.65 -8.43
N ILE A 67 7.34 1.71 -8.19
CA ILE A 67 7.60 0.28 -8.27
C ILE A 67 6.86 -0.32 -9.45
N LYS A 68 7.57 -1.08 -10.29
CA LYS A 68 6.98 -1.81 -11.42
C LYS A 68 6.53 -3.18 -10.97
N PHE A 69 5.26 -3.51 -11.21
CA PHE A 69 4.77 -4.87 -10.98
C PHE A 69 4.92 -5.72 -12.24
N PRO A 70 5.18 -7.03 -12.09
CA PRO A 70 5.03 -7.99 -13.18
C PRO A 70 3.60 -7.96 -13.72
N LEU A 71 3.44 -7.92 -15.05
CA LEU A 71 2.14 -7.79 -15.71
C LEU A 71 1.12 -8.85 -15.23
N ARG A 72 1.58 -10.08 -15.00
CA ARG A 72 0.76 -11.20 -14.47
C ARG A 72 0.13 -10.92 -13.10
N LEU A 73 0.74 -10.04 -12.29
CA LEU A 73 0.20 -9.67 -10.98
C LEU A 73 -0.89 -8.62 -11.10
N ILE A 74 -0.67 -7.65 -11.99
CA ILE A 74 -1.47 -6.43 -12.10
C ILE A 74 -2.52 -6.43 -13.21
N LYS A 75 -2.64 -7.50 -14.01
CA LYS A 75 -3.68 -7.61 -15.05
C LYS A 75 -5.08 -7.24 -14.54
N ASP A 76 -5.38 -7.59 -13.29
CA ASP A 76 -6.66 -7.30 -12.64
C ASP A 76 -6.82 -5.85 -12.14
N PHE A 77 -5.72 -5.08 -12.14
CA PHE A 77 -5.56 -3.73 -11.57
C PHE A 77 -5.33 -2.64 -12.62
N ILE A 78 -4.88 -2.99 -13.83
CA ILE A 78 -4.64 -2.03 -14.93
C ILE A 78 -5.95 -1.34 -15.30
N GLY A 79 -5.89 -0.01 -15.50
CA GLY A 79 -7.04 0.82 -15.85
C GLY A 79 -8.08 0.98 -14.73
N LYS A 80 -7.77 0.51 -13.50
CA LYS A 80 -8.68 0.57 -12.36
C LYS A 80 -8.05 1.34 -11.21
N TRP A 81 -8.90 2.05 -10.47
CA TRP A 81 -8.54 2.57 -9.17
C TRP A 81 -8.24 1.42 -8.21
N ILE A 82 -7.12 1.55 -7.51
CA ILE A 82 -6.65 0.62 -6.49
C ILE A 82 -6.67 1.32 -5.13
N ILE A 83 -6.74 0.50 -4.09
CA ILE A 83 -6.76 0.98 -2.70
C ILE A 83 -5.54 0.40 -2.00
N LEU A 84 -4.66 1.30 -1.58
CA LEU A 84 -3.54 1.00 -0.72
C LEU A 84 -4.02 1.04 0.72
N LYS A 85 -3.74 -0.01 1.50
CA LYS A 85 -4.04 -0.07 2.93
C LYS A 85 -2.76 -0.38 3.68
N GLY A 86 -2.31 0.54 4.52
CA GLY A 86 -1.30 0.23 5.52
C GLY A 86 -1.85 -0.76 6.55
N ARG A 87 -1.10 -1.84 6.81
CA ARG A 87 -1.45 -2.89 7.78
C ARG A 87 -0.34 -3.13 8.80
N GLY A 88 0.29 -2.06 9.27
CA GLY A 88 1.44 -2.12 10.15
C GLY A 88 2.73 -2.38 9.39
N GLU A 89 3.02 -3.63 9.07
CA GLU A 89 4.32 -4.02 8.52
C GLU A 89 4.37 -4.02 6.99
N TYR A 90 3.19 -4.02 6.35
CA TYR A 90 3.06 -4.15 4.91
C TYR A 90 1.94 -3.25 4.37
N ILE A 91 1.89 -3.17 3.04
CA ILE A 91 0.82 -2.49 2.30
C ILE A 91 0.00 -3.53 1.56
N GLU A 92 -1.30 -3.53 1.77
CA GLU A 92 -2.26 -4.31 0.98
C GLU A 92 -2.77 -3.44 -0.18
N ILE A 93 -2.66 -3.94 -1.40
CA ILE A 93 -3.29 -3.37 -2.59
C ILE A 93 -4.52 -4.21 -2.91
N SER A 94 -5.68 -3.56 -2.91
CA SER A 94 -6.95 -4.17 -3.31
C SER A 94 -7.51 -3.48 -4.55
N PRO A 95 -8.13 -4.23 -5.49
CA PRO A 95 -8.98 -3.60 -6.50
C PRO A 95 -10.14 -2.89 -5.82
N ARG A 96 -10.62 -1.79 -6.42
CA ARG A 96 -11.85 -1.13 -5.97
C ARG A 96 -13.05 -2.05 -6.26
N ASN A 97 -13.46 -2.82 -5.26
CA ASN A 97 -14.84 -3.30 -5.18
C ASN A 97 -15.63 -2.29 -4.33
N LYS A 98 -16.95 -2.18 -4.55
CA LYS A 98 -17.89 -1.39 -3.75
C LYS A 98 -17.73 -1.70 -2.26
N VAL A 99 -16.80 -1.06 -1.58
CA VAL A 99 -16.67 -1.10 -0.12
C VAL A 99 -17.36 0.17 0.35
N ASN A 100 -18.29 0.03 1.29
CA ASN A 100 -18.99 1.16 1.89
C ASN A 100 -18.06 1.70 3.01
N TYR A 101 -17.44 2.86 2.78
CA TYR A 101 -16.28 3.36 3.53
C TYR A 101 -16.63 4.24 4.75
N SER A 102 -17.91 4.57 4.98
CA SER A 102 -18.27 5.77 5.75
C SER A 102 -18.17 5.65 7.28
N GLU A 103 -18.45 4.52 7.92
CA GLU A 103 -18.77 4.56 9.36
C GLU A 103 -17.82 3.81 10.30
N ILE A 104 -17.31 2.64 9.90
CA ILE A 104 -16.63 1.73 10.84
C ILE A 104 -15.18 2.14 11.13
N ARG A 105 -14.49 2.82 10.21
CA ARG A 105 -13.01 2.94 10.26
C ARG A 105 -12.46 4.33 10.57
N VAL A 106 -13.32 5.35 10.57
CA VAL A 106 -13.00 6.68 11.11
C VAL A 106 -12.77 6.59 12.62
N LYS A 107 -13.60 5.84 13.37
CA LYS A 107 -13.43 5.63 14.82
C LYS A 107 -12.10 4.96 15.17
N GLU A 108 -11.67 3.96 14.40
CA GLU A 108 -10.39 3.27 14.60
C GLU A 108 -9.19 4.17 14.29
N ALA A 109 -9.26 4.95 13.20
CA ALA A 109 -8.26 5.97 12.86
C ALA A 109 -8.11 7.02 13.98
N TRP A 110 -9.23 7.50 14.54
CA TRP A 110 -9.24 8.41 15.68
C TRP A 110 -8.63 7.82 16.95
N ALA A 111 -8.87 6.53 17.23
CA ALA A 111 -8.28 5.84 18.37
C ALA A 111 -6.75 5.68 18.23
N LEU A 112 -6.25 5.45 17.02
CA LEU A 112 -4.81 5.37 16.73
C LEU A 112 -4.13 6.76 16.79
N HIS A 113 -4.82 7.80 16.32
CA HIS A 113 -4.34 9.19 16.45
C HIS A 113 -4.17 9.60 17.92
N LYS A 114 -5.15 9.29 18.79
CA LYS A 114 -5.05 9.52 20.25
C LYS A 114 -3.85 8.82 20.91
N LYS A 115 -3.26 7.82 20.26
CA LYS A 115 -2.06 7.10 20.73
C LYS A 115 -0.76 7.65 20.12
N GLY A 116 -0.78 8.83 19.48
CA GLY A 116 0.41 9.46 18.89
C GLY A 116 0.89 8.84 17.57
N LEU A 117 0.06 8.00 16.92
CA LEU A 117 0.41 7.40 15.64
C LEU A 117 -0.11 8.27 14.49
N SER A 118 0.76 8.57 13.52
CA SER A 118 0.37 9.26 12.29
C SER A 118 -0.59 8.40 11.46
N VAL A 119 -1.76 8.96 11.13
CA VAL A 119 -2.79 8.30 10.31
C VAL A 119 -3.06 9.13 9.06
N ILE A 120 -3.02 8.51 7.88
CA ILE A 120 -3.42 9.17 6.62
C ILE A 120 -4.71 8.53 6.12
N CYS A 121 -5.74 9.35 5.90
CA CYS A 121 -6.94 8.98 5.18
C CYS A 121 -7.14 9.96 4.02
N ASP A 122 -7.50 9.48 2.83
CA ASP A 122 -8.61 10.09 2.10
C ASP A 122 -9.21 9.14 1.04
N ALA A 123 -10.54 9.15 0.94
CA ALA A 123 -11.32 8.36 -0.02
C ALA A 123 -11.89 9.18 -1.19
N ASP A 124 -12.03 10.52 -1.10
CA ASP A 124 -12.36 11.48 -2.20
C ASP A 124 -12.65 12.91 -1.63
N LYS A 125 -11.77 13.43 -0.76
CA LYS A 125 -11.82 14.71 -0.01
C LYS A 125 -12.56 14.64 1.34
N LYS A 126 -11.81 14.39 2.42
CA LYS A 126 -11.86 15.02 3.75
C LYS A 126 -10.75 14.47 4.67
N GLU A 127 -9.67 15.26 4.70
CA GLU A 127 -8.64 15.52 5.72
C GLU A 127 -7.60 14.47 6.15
N ILE A 128 -6.36 14.97 6.13
CA ILE A 128 -5.08 14.42 6.56
C ILE A 128 -4.72 15.06 7.91
N PHE A 129 -4.27 14.27 8.90
CA PHE A 129 -3.53 14.83 10.05
C PHE A 129 -2.23 14.06 10.30
N LEU A 130 -1.13 14.76 10.01
CA LEU A 130 0.22 14.44 10.49
C LEU A 130 0.54 15.34 11.68
N LYS A 131 1.05 14.78 12.77
CA LYS A 131 2.07 15.47 13.56
C LYS A 131 3.01 14.49 14.26
N LEU A 132 4.25 14.99 14.36
CA LEU A 132 5.54 14.36 14.65
C LEU A 132 5.58 13.47 15.89
#